data_AF-A0A519JLM5-F1
#
_entry.id   AF-A0A519JLM5-F1
#
_cell.length_a   1.000
_cell.length_b   1.000
_cell.length_c   1.000
_cell.angle_alpha   90.00
_cell.angle_beta   90.00
_cell.angle_gamma   90.00
#
_symmetry.space_group_name_H-M   'P 1'
#
loop_
_entity.id
_entity.type
_entity.pdbx_description
1 polymer ?
#
loop_
_entity_poly.entity_id
_entity_poly.type
_entity_poly.pdbx_seq_one_letter_code
_entity_poly.pdbx_strand_id
1 'polypeptide(L)'
;MALGFVVAVGAMAYPAFRADPMSTPGLILIFTVGAVSLIGLFTFARSEKRPPTGDADVDLLDAMAEPAALVWSTGQVLAFNAAWADAGGATVALPPSRSGGKSASALYMAFAQARAGEHGRAIVPVGDRELEVLIGRAGEGRFLLRAAPEAVLPVSAPATDRPVAAQNGPGGRAMAAGAPFGSALIQADDLFAGKIEEANAALALLTGPASARDAAFGHLFEPGGVIEAKAKLANGSSGPIELVARAHPDRMLHLYVAPENGKCRVWMFDVSSQKSMELQLSQAQKMQAVGQLAGGVAHDFNNLLTAIQMQLSELLERHPVGDPSYDGLNQIRQTAIRAADLVRKLLAFSRKSTVRRERLDLGELVGEFAVLLRRLLREDVRLETDYGRDLPVVLADKSQLETAVMNLAVNARDAMRGVVEAGDAVVTIKTRRLTREEARGMGWVAAPTEAVALIEVSDTG
;
A
#
# COMPACT_ATOMS: atom_id res chain seq x y z
N MET A 1 -16.40 22.34 -19.12
CA MET A 1 -17.63 23.05 -19.56
C MET A 1 -17.47 24.58 -19.54
N ALA A 2 -17.07 25.21 -18.43
CA ALA A 2 -16.91 26.68 -18.35
C ALA A 2 -15.91 27.27 -19.37
N LEU A 3 -14.77 26.61 -19.59
CA LEU A 3 -13.76 27.06 -20.56
C LEU A 3 -14.28 27.05 -22.01
N GLY A 4 -15.14 26.09 -22.36
CA GLY A 4 -15.76 25.99 -23.68
C GLY A 4 -16.80 27.07 -23.95
N PHE A 5 -17.55 27.48 -22.91
CA PHE A 5 -18.53 28.56 -23.02
C PHE A 5 -17.85 29.93 -23.26
N VAL A 6 -16.75 30.21 -22.55
CA VAL A 6 -15.99 31.45 -22.72
C VAL A 6 -15.40 31.57 -24.13
N VAL A 7 -14.88 30.46 -24.68
CA VAL A 7 -14.35 30.43 -26.06
C VAL A 7 -15.47 30.64 -27.10
N ALA A 8 -16.65 30.05 -26.89
CA ALA A 8 -17.79 30.21 -27.80
C ALA A 8 -18.35 31.65 -27.79
N VAL A 9 -18.45 32.28 -26.61
CA VAL A 9 -18.85 33.68 -26.45
C VAL A 9 -17.85 34.62 -27.13
N GLY A 10 -16.55 34.38 -26.94
CA GLY A 10 -15.49 35.16 -27.60
C GLY A 10 -15.57 35.06 -29.12
N ALA A 11 -15.86 33.88 -29.66
CA ALA A 11 -16.03 33.66 -31.10
C ALA A 11 -17.26 34.38 -31.67
N MET A 12 -18.36 34.51 -30.91
CA MET A 12 -19.55 35.26 -31.33
C MET A 12 -19.37 36.79 -31.27
N ALA A 13 -18.52 37.29 -30.38
CA ALA A 13 -18.20 38.72 -30.29
C ALA A 13 -17.13 39.17 -31.32
N TYR A 14 -16.33 38.24 -31.83
CA TYR A 14 -15.22 38.50 -32.75
C TYR A 14 -15.60 39.31 -34.01
N PRO A 15 -16.77 39.11 -34.66
CA PRO A 15 -17.16 39.91 -35.81
C PRO A 15 -17.42 41.40 -35.49
N ALA A 16 -17.91 41.72 -34.29
CA ALA A 16 -18.18 43.10 -33.88
C ALA A 16 -16.89 43.90 -33.60
N PHE A 17 -15.82 43.24 -33.17
CA PHE A 17 -14.50 43.86 -32.99
C PHE A 17 -13.70 43.97 -34.29
N ARG A 18 -14.04 43.17 -35.31
CA ARG A 18 -13.43 43.23 -36.64
C ARG A 18 -14.07 44.30 -37.53
N ALA A 19 -15.34 44.64 -37.27
CA ALA A 19 -16.01 45.83 -37.78
C ALA A 19 -15.86 47.00 -36.80
N ASP A 20 -16.40 48.19 -37.13
CA ASP A 20 -16.32 49.36 -36.26
C ASP A 20 -17.12 49.12 -34.96
N PRO A 21 -16.45 49.01 -33.78
CA PRO A 21 -17.10 48.58 -32.54
C PRO A 21 -18.12 49.59 -32.02
N MET A 22 -18.01 50.85 -32.48
CA MET A 22 -18.89 51.96 -32.08
C MET A 22 -20.09 52.12 -33.01
N SER A 23 -20.23 51.27 -34.03
CA SER A 23 -21.43 51.23 -34.87
C SER A 23 -22.64 50.72 -34.07
N THR A 24 -23.84 51.22 -34.36
CA THR A 24 -25.07 50.80 -33.68
C THR A 24 -25.29 49.27 -33.69
N PRO A 25 -25.03 48.54 -34.79
CA PRO A 25 -25.12 47.07 -34.79
C PRO A 25 -24.04 46.40 -33.93
N GLY A 26 -22.81 46.95 -33.92
CA GLY A 26 -21.70 46.44 -33.10
C GLY A 26 -21.97 46.59 -31.60
N LEU A 27 -22.48 47.75 -31.19
CA LEU A 27 -22.93 48.00 -29.82
C LEU A 27 -24.06 47.05 -29.40
N ILE A 28 -25.06 46.84 -30.26
CA ILE A 28 -26.15 45.88 -29.97
C ILE A 28 -25.59 44.47 -29.78
N LEU A 29 -24.64 44.03 -30.62
CA LEU A 29 -24.03 42.71 -30.51
C LEU A 29 -23.20 42.56 -29.23
N ILE A 30 -22.39 43.58 -28.89
CA ILE A 30 -21.57 43.56 -27.66
C ILE A 30 -22.45 43.53 -26.41
N PHE A 31 -23.53 44.33 -26.38
CA PHE A 31 -24.47 44.33 -25.25
C PHE A 31 -25.25 43.01 -25.15
N THR A 32 -25.69 42.43 -26.27
CA THR A 32 -26.41 41.15 -26.25
C THR A 32 -25.50 40.00 -25.84
N VAL A 33 -24.28 39.92 -26.37
CA VAL A 33 -23.29 38.91 -25.98
C VAL A 33 -22.87 39.10 -24.51
N GLY A 34 -22.69 40.34 -24.05
CA GLY A 34 -22.41 40.65 -22.65
C GLY A 34 -23.54 40.22 -21.71
N ALA A 35 -24.80 40.49 -22.08
CA ALA A 35 -25.97 40.08 -21.30
C ALA A 35 -26.12 38.54 -21.25
N VAL A 36 -25.93 37.84 -22.37
CA VAL A 36 -25.96 36.37 -22.43
C VAL A 36 -24.80 35.76 -21.63
N SER A 37 -23.64 36.40 -21.64
CA SER A 37 -22.50 35.98 -20.81
C SER A 37 -22.77 36.16 -19.34
N LEU A 38 -23.38 37.29 -18.95
CA LEU A 38 -23.74 37.56 -17.56
C LEU A 38 -24.82 36.60 -17.05
N ILE A 39 -25.83 36.32 -17.88
CA ILE A 39 -26.88 35.33 -17.58
C ILE A 39 -26.26 33.94 -17.49
N GLY A 40 -25.41 33.55 -18.43
CA GLY A 40 -24.67 32.29 -18.43
C GLY A 40 -23.84 32.13 -17.15
N LEU A 41 -23.06 33.15 -16.79
CA LEU A 41 -22.26 33.18 -15.57
C LEU A 41 -23.14 33.13 -14.32
N PHE A 42 -24.29 33.80 -14.29
CA PHE A 42 -25.24 33.72 -13.18
C PHE A 42 -25.95 32.36 -13.09
N THR A 43 -26.27 31.72 -14.22
CA THR A 43 -26.86 30.37 -14.24
C THR A 43 -25.86 29.29 -13.85
N PHE A 44 -24.59 29.42 -14.25
CA PHE A 44 -23.52 28.52 -13.81
C PHE A 44 -23.09 28.79 -12.36
N ALA A 45 -23.04 30.06 -11.92
CA ALA A 45 -22.76 30.43 -10.53
C ALA A 45 -23.95 30.13 -9.59
N ARG A 46 -25.18 30.02 -10.11
CA ARG A 46 -26.36 29.52 -9.37
C ARG A 46 -26.56 28.01 -9.46
N SER A 47 -25.78 27.29 -10.27
CA SER A 47 -25.90 25.83 -10.42
C SER A 47 -25.40 25.01 -9.23
N GLU A 48 -25.22 25.62 -8.06
CA GLU A 48 -24.98 24.88 -6.80
C GLU A 48 -25.58 25.56 -5.57
N LYS A 49 -26.63 26.38 -5.74
CA LYS A 49 -27.40 26.94 -4.61
C LYS A 49 -28.89 26.70 -4.77
N ARG A 50 -29.28 25.44 -4.88
CA ARG A 50 -30.55 24.98 -4.29
C ARG A 50 -30.20 24.53 -2.87
N PRO A 51 -30.72 25.16 -1.80
CA PRO A 51 -30.64 24.54 -0.49
C PRO A 51 -31.52 23.28 -0.58
N PRO A 52 -30.96 22.07 -0.46
CA PRO A 52 -31.80 20.91 -0.26
C PRO A 52 -32.40 21.11 1.13
N THR A 53 -33.71 21.31 1.17
CA THR A 53 -34.47 20.87 2.34
C THR A 53 -34.18 19.38 2.48
N GLY A 54 -33.45 19.03 3.55
CA GLY A 54 -32.92 17.68 3.79
C GLY A 54 -31.58 17.40 3.09
N ASP A 55 -30.53 18.21 3.31
CA ASP A 55 -29.17 17.74 3.05
C ASP A 55 -28.90 16.67 4.11
N ALA A 56 -29.05 15.39 3.73
CA ALA A 56 -28.90 14.26 4.65
C ALA A 56 -27.58 14.30 5.42
N ASP A 57 -26.55 14.95 4.86
CA ASP A 57 -25.25 15.17 5.49
C ASP A 57 -25.31 16.20 6.65
N VAL A 58 -26.18 17.22 6.57
CA VAL A 58 -26.42 18.22 7.63
C VAL A 58 -27.36 17.66 8.70
N ASP A 59 -28.43 16.96 8.29
CA ASP A 59 -29.32 16.26 9.23
C ASP A 59 -28.56 15.16 9.99
N LEU A 60 -27.63 14.46 9.32
CA LEU A 60 -26.70 13.52 9.95
C LEU A 60 -25.75 14.23 10.92
N LEU A 61 -25.23 15.40 10.55
CA LEU A 61 -24.32 16.19 11.39
C LEU A 61 -24.98 16.59 12.71
N ASP A 62 -26.22 17.05 12.66
CA ASP A 62 -27.00 17.43 13.85
C ASP A 62 -27.42 16.22 14.69
N ALA A 63 -27.54 15.03 14.09
CA ALA A 63 -27.80 13.79 14.81
C ALA A 63 -26.57 13.21 15.53
N MET A 64 -25.36 13.75 15.28
CA MET A 64 -24.13 13.29 15.94
C MET A 64 -23.97 13.90 17.32
N ALA A 65 -23.73 13.04 18.33
CA ALA A 65 -23.42 13.47 19.70
C ALA A 65 -21.98 13.98 19.87
N GLU A 66 -21.07 13.58 18.97
CA GLU A 66 -19.66 13.94 18.98
C GLU A 66 -19.44 15.27 18.25
N PRO A 67 -18.42 16.09 18.61
CA PRO A 67 -18.07 17.27 17.85
C PRO A 67 -17.80 16.92 16.38
N ALA A 68 -18.59 17.45 15.45
CA ALA A 68 -18.47 17.16 14.03
C ALA A 68 -18.66 18.41 13.16
N ALA A 69 -17.90 18.46 12.07
CA ALA A 69 -17.94 19.53 11.07
C ALA A 69 -17.82 18.97 9.66
N LEU A 70 -18.61 19.51 8.73
CA LEU A 70 -18.47 19.28 7.31
C LEU A 70 -17.49 20.33 6.76
N VAL A 71 -16.53 19.93 5.94
CA VAL A 71 -15.52 20.82 5.37
C VAL A 71 -15.28 20.55 3.89
N TRP A 72 -14.85 21.58 3.17
CA TRP A 72 -14.33 21.43 1.82
C TRP A 72 -12.93 20.82 1.82
N SER A 73 -12.54 20.26 0.69
CA SER A 73 -11.16 19.80 0.41
C SER A 73 -10.05 20.85 0.62
N THR A 74 -10.43 22.13 0.70
CA THR A 74 -9.58 23.29 0.96
C THR A 74 -9.37 23.58 2.46
N GLY A 75 -10.10 22.90 3.34
CA GLY A 75 -10.07 23.12 4.79
C GLY A 75 -11.09 24.15 5.31
N GLN A 76 -11.95 24.68 4.43
CA GLN A 76 -13.03 25.60 4.83
C GLN A 76 -14.21 24.84 5.41
N VAL A 77 -14.70 25.25 6.58
CA VAL A 77 -15.86 24.67 7.24
C VAL A 77 -17.15 25.10 6.53
N LEU A 78 -17.98 24.11 6.19
CA LEU A 78 -19.27 24.22 5.52
C LEU A 78 -20.44 24.29 6.49
N ALA A 79 -20.44 23.37 7.44
CA ALA A 79 -21.46 23.22 8.49
C ALA A 79 -20.80 22.54 9.69
N PHE A 80 -21.36 22.72 10.89
CA PHE A 80 -20.87 22.09 12.12
C PHE A 80 -22.05 21.89 13.08
N ASN A 81 -21.97 20.88 13.94
CA ASN A 81 -23.00 20.64 14.94
C ASN A 81 -22.77 21.45 16.23
N ALA A 82 -23.75 21.42 17.14
CA ALA A 82 -23.67 22.13 18.41
C ALA A 82 -22.43 21.73 19.25
N ALA A 83 -22.08 20.44 19.27
CA ALA A 83 -20.91 19.94 20.01
C ALA A 83 -19.57 20.50 19.47
N TRP A 84 -19.47 20.76 18.16
CA TRP A 84 -18.32 21.43 17.56
C TRP A 84 -18.26 22.93 17.89
N ALA A 85 -19.42 23.59 17.95
CA ALA A 85 -19.53 24.98 18.38
C ALA A 85 -19.11 25.15 19.85
N ASP A 86 -19.56 24.25 20.73
CA ASP A 86 -19.23 24.22 22.16
C ASP A 86 -17.74 23.93 22.41
N ALA A 87 -17.09 23.20 21.51
CA ALA A 87 -15.65 22.98 21.52
C ALA A 87 -14.82 24.21 21.07
N GLY A 88 -15.46 25.34 20.73
CA GLY A 88 -14.81 26.56 20.28
C GLY A 88 -14.59 26.63 18.76
N GLY A 89 -15.26 25.78 17.98
CA GLY A 89 -15.02 25.58 16.55
C GLY A 89 -15.86 26.43 15.59
N ALA A 90 -16.67 27.37 16.11
CA ALA A 90 -17.68 28.09 15.33
C ALA A 90 -17.14 28.96 14.17
N THR A 91 -15.84 29.25 14.13
CA THR A 91 -15.20 30.14 13.13
C THR A 91 -13.85 29.64 12.61
N VAL A 92 -13.42 28.44 12.98
CA VAL A 92 -12.06 27.96 12.67
C VAL A 92 -12.00 27.38 11.26
N ALA A 93 -11.42 28.12 10.32
CA ALA A 93 -10.89 27.50 9.11
C ALA A 93 -9.71 26.62 9.50
N LEU A 94 -9.69 25.37 9.05
CA LEU A 94 -8.57 24.47 9.30
C LEU A 94 -7.27 25.11 8.79
N PRO A 95 -6.13 24.95 9.51
CA PRO A 95 -4.89 25.59 9.11
C PRO A 95 -4.56 25.22 7.65
N PRO A 96 -4.25 26.21 6.79
CA PRO A 96 -4.04 25.95 5.38
C PRO A 96 -2.88 24.95 5.24
N SER A 97 -3.08 23.91 4.43
CA SER A 97 -2.06 22.88 4.17
C SER A 97 -0.70 23.44 3.72
N ARG A 98 -0.64 24.72 3.30
CA ARG A 98 0.58 25.42 2.89
C ARG A 98 1.36 26.12 4.02
N SER A 99 0.83 26.24 5.24
CA SER A 99 1.61 26.79 6.36
C SER A 99 2.50 25.68 6.92
N GLY A 100 3.79 25.66 6.56
CA GLY A 100 4.75 24.55 6.78
C GLY A 100 5.08 24.14 8.22
N GLY A 101 4.07 23.92 9.08
CA GLY A 101 4.19 23.31 10.40
C GLY A 101 3.82 21.82 10.40
N LYS A 102 4.26 21.08 11.44
CA LYS A 102 3.99 19.65 11.61
C LYS A 102 2.50 19.30 11.54
N SER A 103 1.63 20.17 12.08
CA SER A 103 0.17 19.97 12.07
C SER A 103 -0.47 20.11 10.68
N ALA A 104 0.07 20.97 9.80
CA ALA A 104 -0.45 21.16 8.43
C ALA A 104 -0.10 19.98 7.51
N SER A 105 1.07 19.36 7.70
CA SER A 105 1.48 18.14 6.99
C SER A 105 0.59 16.94 7.39
N ALA A 106 0.31 16.79 8.69
CA ALA A 106 -0.58 15.75 9.20
C ALA A 106 -2.01 15.90 8.63
N LEU A 107 -2.52 17.13 8.58
CA LEU A 107 -3.84 17.43 8.02
C LEU A 107 -3.91 17.15 6.51
N TYR A 108 -2.87 17.51 5.75
CA TYR A 108 -2.78 17.20 4.32
C TYR A 108 -2.80 15.69 4.05
N MET A 109 -2.03 14.91 4.81
CA MET A 109 -2.01 13.45 4.71
C MET A 109 -3.37 12.85 5.08
N ALA A 110 -4.05 13.38 6.09
CA ALA A 110 -5.38 12.93 6.48
C ALA A 110 -6.44 13.19 5.39
N PHE A 111 -6.41 14.36 4.73
CA PHE A 111 -7.28 14.61 3.57
C PHE A 111 -6.91 13.74 2.35
N ALA A 112 -5.63 13.44 2.14
CA ALA A 112 -5.19 12.54 1.07
C ALA A 112 -5.70 11.10 1.31
N GLN A 113 -5.64 10.60 2.55
CA GLN A 113 -6.22 9.33 2.95
C GLN A 113 -7.74 9.31 2.77
N ALA A 114 -8.43 10.38 3.17
CA ALA A 114 -9.87 10.54 2.97
C ALA A 114 -10.29 10.53 1.49
N ARG A 115 -9.47 11.10 0.59
CA ARG A 115 -9.70 11.03 -0.86
C ARG A 115 -9.54 9.62 -1.42
N ALA A 116 -8.65 8.82 -0.84
CA ALA A 116 -8.44 7.42 -1.20
C ALA A 116 -9.53 6.48 -0.65
N GLY A 117 -10.50 6.99 0.13
CA GLY A 117 -11.59 6.23 0.72
C GLY A 117 -11.27 5.64 2.11
N GLU A 118 -10.11 5.97 2.68
CA GLU A 118 -9.72 5.60 4.05
C GLU A 118 -10.09 6.72 5.04
N HIS A 119 -10.13 6.43 6.34
CA HIS A 119 -10.34 7.47 7.35
C HIS A 119 -9.00 8.12 7.70
N GLY A 120 -8.84 9.41 7.37
CA GLY A 120 -7.67 10.18 7.78
C GLY A 120 -7.73 10.54 9.26
N ARG A 121 -6.59 10.63 9.93
CA ARG A 121 -6.48 11.13 11.32
C ARG A 121 -5.60 12.36 11.38
N ALA A 122 -6.08 13.41 12.03
CA ALA A 122 -5.29 14.62 12.26
C ALA A 122 -5.65 15.25 13.60
N ILE A 123 -4.69 15.96 14.19
CA ILE A 123 -4.95 16.83 15.34
C ILE A 123 -5.21 18.23 14.78
N VAL A 124 -6.35 18.80 15.15
CA VAL A 124 -6.79 20.11 14.69
C VAL A 124 -6.97 21.03 15.90
N PRO A 125 -6.38 22.24 15.88
CA PRO A 125 -6.69 23.26 16.88
C PRO A 125 -8.12 23.76 16.65
N VAL A 126 -8.99 23.57 17.64
CA VAL A 126 -10.38 24.05 17.68
C VAL A 126 -10.50 24.95 18.91
N GLY A 127 -10.55 26.27 18.71
CA GLY A 127 -10.41 27.24 19.80
C GLY A 127 -9.06 27.11 20.51
N ASP A 128 -9.10 26.94 21.84
CA ASP A 128 -7.91 26.75 22.69
C ASP A 128 -7.55 25.27 22.92
N ARG A 129 -8.22 24.33 22.23
CA ARG A 129 -8.02 22.88 22.41
C ARG A 129 -7.49 22.24 21.14
N GLU A 130 -6.61 21.26 21.29
CA GLU A 130 -6.22 20.37 20.21
C GLU A 130 -7.14 19.14 20.21
N LEU A 131 -7.91 18.97 19.14
CA LEU A 131 -8.85 17.86 19.00
C LEU A 131 -8.34 16.86 17.96
N GLU A 132 -8.23 15.59 18.34
CA GLU A 132 -8.00 14.53 17.36
C GLU A 132 -9.29 14.28 16.57
N VAL A 133 -9.22 14.44 15.25
CA VAL A 133 -10.36 14.29 14.34
C VAL A 133 -10.11 13.18 13.32
N LEU A 134 -11.18 12.45 13.03
CA LEU A 134 -11.28 11.51 11.93
C LEU A 134 -11.90 12.23 10.72
N ILE A 135 -11.24 12.14 9.57
CA ILE A 135 -11.65 12.75 8.30
C ILE A 135 -12.13 11.64 7.37
N GLY A 136 -13.42 11.67 7.04
CA GLY A 136 -14.05 10.77 6.07
C GLY A 136 -14.64 11.53 4.88
N ARG A 137 -14.92 10.83 3.78
CA ARG A 137 -15.59 11.42 2.62
C ARG A 137 -17.10 11.52 2.87
N ALA A 138 -17.69 12.69 2.61
CA ALA A 138 -19.11 12.98 2.81
C ALA A 138 -19.74 13.59 1.54
N GLY A 139 -19.49 12.94 0.40
CA GLY A 139 -19.99 13.38 -0.92
C GLY A 139 -18.89 13.83 -1.90
N GLU A 140 -19.27 14.51 -2.97
CA GLU A 140 -18.33 15.05 -3.96
C GLU A 140 -17.62 16.30 -3.42
N GLY A 141 -16.31 16.21 -3.21
CA GLY A 141 -15.49 17.34 -2.75
C GLY A 141 -15.63 17.74 -1.28
N ARG A 142 -16.57 17.11 -0.55
CA ARG A 142 -16.87 17.36 0.88
C ARG A 142 -16.31 16.26 1.77
N PHE A 143 -15.83 16.66 2.95
CA PHE A 143 -15.27 15.77 3.97
C PHE A 143 -15.98 16.01 5.29
N LEU A 144 -16.30 14.93 5.99
CA LEU A 144 -16.81 14.97 7.36
C LEU A 144 -15.64 14.83 8.32
N LEU A 145 -15.45 15.82 9.17
CA LEU A 145 -14.63 15.76 10.36
C LEU A 145 -15.50 15.37 11.53
N ARG A 146 -15.08 14.36 12.27
CA ARG A 146 -15.66 14.03 13.57
C ARG A 146 -14.54 13.92 14.58
N ALA A 147 -14.78 14.30 15.82
CA ALA A 147 -13.88 13.94 16.91
C ALA A 147 -13.63 12.43 16.86
N ALA A 148 -12.39 11.99 17.01
CA ALA A 148 -12.18 10.58 17.29
C ALA A 148 -12.95 10.27 18.59
N PRO A 149 -13.74 9.19 18.65
CA PRO A 149 -14.31 8.76 19.91
C PRO A 149 -13.14 8.66 20.88
N GLU A 150 -13.29 9.26 22.07
CA GLU A 150 -12.42 8.98 23.19
C GLU A 150 -12.54 7.47 23.41
N ALA A 151 -11.72 6.72 22.71
CA ALA A 151 -11.40 5.39 23.14
C ALA A 151 -10.89 5.66 24.55
N VAL A 152 -11.61 5.14 25.53
CA VAL A 152 -11.02 4.78 26.81
C VAL A 152 -10.01 3.67 26.50
N LEU A 153 -8.98 4.00 25.71
CA LEU A 153 -7.65 3.54 25.95
C LEU A 153 -7.40 4.05 27.36
N PRO A 154 -7.07 3.19 28.33
CA PRO A 154 -6.55 3.69 29.58
C PRO A 154 -5.42 4.63 29.20
N VAL A 155 -5.60 5.92 29.53
CA VAL A 155 -4.53 6.89 29.48
C VAL A 155 -3.38 6.21 30.19
N SER A 156 -2.31 5.89 29.46
CA SER A 156 -1.01 5.68 30.08
C SER A 156 -0.78 6.95 30.86
N ALA A 157 -1.05 6.87 32.17
CA ALA A 157 -0.80 7.97 33.08
C ALA A 157 0.63 8.45 32.79
N PRO A 158 0.88 9.76 32.78
CA PRO A 158 2.26 10.23 32.82
C PRO A 158 2.92 9.47 33.96
N ALA A 159 4.01 8.77 33.66
CA ALA A 159 4.71 7.90 34.59
C ALA A 159 4.95 8.69 35.89
N THR A 160 4.08 8.47 36.87
CA THR A 160 4.32 8.90 38.23
C THR A 160 5.41 7.96 38.70
N ASP A 161 6.59 8.53 38.91
CA ASP A 161 7.81 7.92 39.45
C ASP A 161 7.61 7.50 40.91
N ARG A 162 6.55 6.72 41.19
CA ARG A 162 6.31 6.06 42.47
C ARG A 162 5.78 4.66 42.21
N PRO A 163 6.50 3.61 42.65
CA PRO A 163 6.00 2.25 42.53
C PRO A 163 4.75 2.13 43.43
N VAL A 164 3.58 2.04 42.81
CA VAL A 164 2.38 1.59 43.50
C VAL A 164 2.56 0.10 43.72
N ALA A 165 2.89 -0.29 44.95
CA ALA A 165 2.90 -1.68 45.37
C ALA A 165 1.48 -2.25 45.24
N ALA A 166 1.21 -2.95 44.14
CA ALA A 166 -0.01 -3.72 43.98
C ALA A 166 0.03 -4.89 44.98
N GLN A 167 -0.67 -4.74 46.10
CA GLN A 167 -0.91 -5.84 47.03
C GLN A 167 -1.94 -6.78 46.42
N ASN A 168 -1.50 -7.70 45.58
CA ASN A 168 -2.35 -8.75 45.03
C ASN A 168 -2.35 -9.96 45.98
N GLY A 169 -3.42 -10.08 46.76
CA GLY A 169 -3.71 -11.26 47.56
C GLY A 169 -4.04 -12.50 46.70
N PRO A 170 -4.51 -13.60 47.33
CA PRO A 170 -4.73 -14.92 46.70
C PRO A 170 -5.54 -14.95 45.39
N GLY A 171 -6.28 -13.88 45.06
CA GLY A 171 -7.05 -13.74 43.82
C GLY A 171 -6.20 -13.62 42.53
N GLY A 172 -4.95 -13.15 42.60
CA GLY A 172 -4.07 -13.05 41.42
C GLY A 172 -3.71 -14.41 40.81
N ARG A 173 -3.58 -15.45 41.64
CA ARG A 173 -3.31 -16.83 41.21
C ARG A 173 -4.47 -17.45 40.43
N ALA A 174 -5.71 -17.15 40.82
CA ALA A 174 -6.90 -17.67 40.14
C ALA A 174 -7.10 -17.05 38.76
N MET A 175 -6.76 -15.76 38.60
CA MET A 175 -6.96 -15.03 37.34
C MET A 175 -5.92 -15.41 36.26
N ALA A 176 -4.70 -15.80 36.66
CA ALA A 176 -3.63 -16.20 35.75
C ALA A 176 -3.78 -17.63 35.18
N ALA A 177 -4.56 -18.50 35.83
CA ALA A 177 -4.69 -19.91 35.46
C ALA A 177 -5.46 -20.13 34.14
N GLY A 178 -6.35 -19.20 33.76
CA GLY A 178 -7.14 -19.25 32.52
C GLY A 178 -6.72 -18.25 31.45
N ALA A 179 -5.60 -17.55 31.65
CA ALA A 179 -5.16 -16.48 30.75
C ALA A 179 -4.54 -17.03 29.44
N PRO A 180 -4.76 -16.38 28.28
CA PRO A 180 -4.17 -16.78 27.00
C PRO A 180 -2.69 -16.40 26.85
N PHE A 181 -2.07 -15.86 27.90
CA PHE A 181 -0.66 -15.45 27.94
C PHE A 181 0.10 -16.23 29.01
N GLY A 182 1.39 -16.46 28.78
CA GLY A 182 2.26 -17.11 29.76
C GLY A 182 2.51 -16.21 30.96
N SER A 183 2.41 -16.74 32.18
CA SER A 183 2.78 -16.03 33.39
C SER A 183 3.62 -16.90 34.29
N ALA A 184 4.68 -16.35 34.87
CA ALA A 184 5.56 -17.06 35.80
C ALA A 184 6.02 -16.18 36.96
N LEU A 185 6.17 -16.75 38.16
CA LEU A 185 6.94 -16.15 39.26
C LEU A 185 8.35 -16.75 39.27
N ILE A 186 9.36 -15.89 39.34
CA ILE A 186 10.77 -16.27 39.30
C ILE A 186 11.47 -15.75 40.56
N GLN A 187 12.30 -16.59 41.18
CA GLN A 187 13.10 -16.21 42.34
C GLN A 187 14.10 -15.10 41.97
N ALA A 188 14.14 -14.00 42.73
CA ALA A 188 14.94 -12.83 42.37
C ALA A 188 16.38 -12.92 42.93
N ASP A 189 17.32 -12.99 42.00
CA ASP A 189 18.72 -12.53 42.08
C ASP A 189 19.23 -12.30 40.64
N ASP A 190 18.90 -13.22 39.71
CA ASP A 190 19.05 -13.06 38.25
C ASP A 190 17.82 -13.68 37.57
N LEU A 191 17.06 -12.88 36.83
CA LEU A 191 15.81 -13.30 36.15
C LEU A 191 16.00 -14.55 35.28
N PHE A 192 17.11 -14.63 34.55
CA PHE A 192 17.33 -15.73 33.60
C PHE A 192 18.08 -16.91 34.20
N ALA A 193 18.70 -16.75 35.38
CA ALA A 193 19.26 -17.86 36.15
C ALA A 193 18.26 -18.40 37.21
N GLY A 194 17.22 -17.63 37.52
CA GLY A 194 16.21 -17.96 38.51
C GLY A 194 15.34 -19.15 38.13
N LYS A 195 14.89 -19.88 39.16
CA LYS A 195 13.94 -20.97 39.03
C LYS A 195 12.51 -20.44 38.92
N ILE A 196 11.70 -21.11 38.12
CA ILE A 196 10.27 -20.83 37.94
C ILE A 196 9.50 -21.52 39.07
N GLU A 197 8.78 -20.76 39.88
CA GLU A 197 7.98 -21.30 40.99
C GLU A 197 6.50 -21.47 40.62
N GLU A 198 5.91 -20.45 40.00
CA GLU A 198 4.47 -20.39 39.72
C GLU A 198 4.21 -20.10 38.26
N ALA A 199 4.27 -21.13 37.41
CA ALA A 199 3.90 -21.03 36.00
C ALA A 199 2.44 -21.39 35.76
N ASN A 200 1.77 -20.67 34.86
CA ASN A 200 0.49 -21.11 34.31
C ASN A 200 0.67 -22.09 33.14
N ALA A 201 -0.42 -22.76 32.74
CA ALA A 201 -0.40 -23.73 31.64
C ALA A 201 0.01 -23.09 30.30
N ALA A 202 -0.35 -21.83 30.07
CA ALA A 202 0.00 -21.10 28.85
C ALA A 202 1.52 -20.94 28.67
N LEU A 203 2.28 -20.75 29.76
CA LEU A 203 3.75 -20.65 29.68
C LEU A 203 4.37 -21.92 29.09
N ALA A 204 3.90 -23.10 29.52
CA ALA A 204 4.37 -24.39 29.00
C ALA A 204 3.99 -24.60 27.54
N LEU A 205 2.83 -24.10 27.10
CA LEU A 205 2.41 -24.13 25.70
C LEU A 205 3.22 -23.19 24.80
N LEU A 206 3.72 -22.08 25.36
CA LEU A 206 4.53 -21.09 24.63
C LEU A 206 6.01 -21.47 24.54
N THR A 207 6.55 -22.10 25.59
CA THR A 207 8.00 -22.36 25.73
C THR A 207 8.38 -23.84 25.70
N GLY A 208 7.40 -24.75 25.66
CA GLY A 208 7.58 -26.19 25.69
C GLY A 208 7.65 -26.78 27.12
N PRO A 209 7.61 -28.12 27.26
CA PRO A 209 7.49 -28.82 28.54
C PRO A 209 8.71 -28.70 29.47
N ALA A 210 9.82 -28.13 28.99
CA ALA A 210 11.01 -27.84 29.80
C ALA A 210 10.73 -26.83 30.93
N SER A 211 9.62 -26.09 30.87
CA SER A 211 9.16 -25.17 31.91
C SER A 211 8.71 -25.85 33.21
N ALA A 212 8.54 -27.19 33.22
CA ALA A 212 7.90 -27.92 34.32
C ALA A 212 8.88 -28.58 35.32
N ARG A 213 10.21 -28.56 35.09
CA ARG A 213 11.17 -29.28 35.93
C ARG A 213 12.48 -28.51 36.12
N ASP A 214 12.61 -27.81 37.25
CA ASP A 214 13.85 -27.28 37.85
C ASP A 214 14.82 -26.43 37.00
N ALA A 215 14.52 -26.19 35.73
CA ALA A 215 15.38 -25.45 34.81
C ALA A 215 15.31 -23.93 35.05
N ALA A 216 16.43 -23.26 34.84
CA ALA A 216 16.51 -21.82 34.88
C ALA A 216 15.66 -21.21 33.76
N PHE A 217 15.01 -20.07 34.02
CA PHE A 217 14.14 -19.40 33.06
C PHE A 217 14.82 -19.10 31.71
N GLY A 218 16.10 -18.75 31.72
CA GLY A 218 16.89 -18.50 30.50
C GLY A 218 17.09 -19.71 29.61
N HIS A 219 16.99 -20.95 30.13
CA HIS A 219 17.13 -22.16 29.32
C HIS A 219 15.95 -22.41 28.38
N LEU A 220 14.85 -21.67 28.55
CA LEU A 220 13.69 -21.75 27.68
C LEU A 220 13.90 -21.00 26.35
N PHE A 221 14.93 -20.15 26.26
CA PHE A 221 15.14 -19.23 25.16
C PHE A 221 16.50 -19.43 24.47
N GLU A 222 16.63 -18.88 23.28
CA GLU A 222 17.92 -18.88 22.58
C GLU A 222 18.98 -18.07 23.34
N PRO A 223 20.23 -18.57 23.47
CA PRO A 223 21.28 -17.90 24.25
C PRO A 223 21.55 -16.46 23.82
N GLY A 224 21.50 -16.19 22.51
CA GLY A 224 21.71 -14.84 21.97
C GLY A 224 20.65 -13.86 22.46
N GLY A 225 19.37 -14.24 22.37
CA GLY A 225 18.26 -13.42 22.85
C GLY A 225 18.30 -13.17 24.36
N VAL A 226 18.75 -14.15 25.16
CA VAL A 226 18.91 -13.99 26.62
C VAL A 226 19.99 -12.95 26.96
N ILE A 227 21.10 -12.91 26.22
CA ILE A 227 22.17 -11.94 26.43
C ILE A 227 21.66 -10.51 26.15
N GLU A 228 20.97 -10.31 25.04
CA GLU A 228 20.37 -9.02 24.69
C GLU A 228 19.30 -8.59 25.69
N ALA A 229 18.48 -9.54 26.14
CA ALA A 229 17.47 -9.31 27.15
C ALA A 229 18.06 -8.86 28.49
N LYS A 230 19.13 -9.52 28.96
CA LYS A 230 19.88 -9.11 30.15
C LYS A 230 20.42 -7.69 30.03
N ALA A 231 20.97 -7.34 28.86
CA ALA A 231 21.47 -5.99 28.61
C ALA A 231 20.34 -4.94 28.62
N LYS A 232 19.17 -5.25 28.03
CA LYS A 232 18.00 -4.34 28.03
C LYS A 232 17.42 -4.14 29.44
N LEU A 233 17.36 -5.20 30.25
CA LEU A 233 16.95 -5.12 31.66
C LEU A 233 17.93 -4.31 32.51
N ALA A 234 19.24 -4.52 32.33
CA ALA A 234 20.27 -3.76 33.05
C ALA A 234 20.25 -2.26 32.71
N ASN A 235 19.88 -1.91 31.47
CA ASN A 235 19.75 -0.53 31.01
C ASN A 235 18.41 0.13 31.42
N GLY A 236 17.57 -0.54 32.21
CA GLY A 236 16.30 0.01 32.68
C GLY A 236 15.26 0.22 31.56
N SER A 237 15.34 -0.55 30.47
CA SER A 237 14.37 -0.45 29.38
C SER A 237 12.98 -0.88 29.86
N SER A 238 11.98 -0.02 29.66
CA SER A 238 10.57 -0.27 30.03
C SER A 238 9.77 -0.99 28.93
N GLY A 239 10.40 -1.27 27.79
CA GLY A 239 9.74 -1.88 26.64
C GLY A 239 9.66 -3.42 26.72
N PRO A 240 8.81 -4.05 25.87
CA PRO A 240 8.78 -5.50 25.75
C PRO A 240 10.13 -6.03 25.29
N ILE A 241 10.58 -7.10 25.92
CA ILE A 241 11.80 -7.79 25.54
C ILE A 241 11.43 -8.93 24.60
N GLU A 242 11.93 -8.86 23.36
CA GLU A 242 11.74 -9.91 22.36
C GLU A 242 12.63 -11.12 22.67
N LEU A 243 12.03 -12.30 22.70
CA LEU A 243 12.71 -13.58 22.92
C LEU A 243 12.13 -14.64 22.00
N VAL A 244 12.96 -15.59 21.58
CA VAL A 244 12.56 -16.78 20.82
C VAL A 244 12.66 -18.00 21.71
N ALA A 245 11.59 -18.80 21.77
CA ALA A 245 11.58 -20.03 22.55
C ALA A 245 12.37 -21.14 21.86
N ARG A 246 13.24 -21.84 22.60
CA ARG A 246 14.04 -22.96 22.05
C ARG A 246 13.20 -24.11 21.52
N ALA A 247 12.08 -24.41 22.17
CA ALA A 247 11.19 -25.50 21.75
C ALA A 247 10.35 -25.13 20.51
N HIS A 248 10.17 -23.83 20.25
CA HIS A 248 9.34 -23.28 19.19
C HIS A 248 10.10 -22.12 18.52
N PRO A 249 11.08 -22.41 17.65
CA PRO A 249 11.93 -21.40 17.01
C PRO A 249 11.16 -20.50 16.05
N ASP A 250 9.95 -20.90 15.66
CA ASP A 250 8.99 -20.13 14.88
C ASP A 250 8.21 -19.10 15.71
N ARG A 251 8.29 -19.15 17.05
CA ARG A 251 7.54 -18.28 17.94
C ARG A 251 8.37 -17.15 18.53
N MET A 252 7.93 -15.93 18.23
CA MET A 252 8.42 -14.69 18.81
C MET A 252 7.57 -14.33 20.03
N LEU A 253 8.22 -14.13 21.17
CA LEU A 253 7.58 -13.87 22.45
C LEU A 253 7.99 -12.50 22.99
N HIS A 254 7.01 -11.72 23.43
CA HIS A 254 7.26 -10.50 24.20
C HIS A 254 7.24 -10.81 25.69
N LEU A 255 8.36 -10.55 26.35
CA LEU A 255 8.54 -10.66 27.79
C LEU A 255 8.36 -9.31 28.47
N TYR A 256 7.49 -9.29 29.48
CA TYR A 256 7.32 -8.18 30.43
C TYR A 256 7.72 -8.65 31.82
N VAL A 257 8.42 -7.81 32.57
CA VAL A 257 8.96 -8.15 33.90
C VAL A 257 8.52 -7.09 34.89
N ALA A 258 8.02 -7.50 36.05
CA ALA A 258 7.75 -6.62 37.18
C ALA A 258 8.25 -7.22 38.49
N PRO A 259 8.81 -6.41 39.41
CA PRO A 259 9.17 -6.88 40.74
C PRO A 259 7.91 -7.16 41.59
N GLU A 260 7.93 -8.25 42.36
CA GLU A 260 6.85 -8.66 43.26
C GLU A 260 7.42 -9.28 44.54
N ASN A 261 7.31 -8.59 45.70
CA ASN A 261 7.70 -9.11 47.03
C ASN A 261 9.09 -9.77 47.11
N GLY A 262 10.12 -9.19 46.50
CA GLY A 262 11.47 -9.77 46.46
C GLY A 262 11.61 -10.95 45.48
N LYS A 263 10.68 -11.09 44.54
CA LYS A 263 10.67 -12.00 43.38
C LYS A 263 10.40 -11.19 42.11
N CYS A 264 10.45 -11.84 40.96
CA CYS A 264 10.10 -11.24 39.66
C CYS A 264 8.90 -11.97 39.05
N ARG A 265 7.84 -11.22 38.74
CA ARG A 265 6.72 -11.71 37.92
C ARG A 265 7.02 -11.44 36.46
N VAL A 266 6.80 -12.44 35.62
CA VAL A 266 6.91 -12.32 34.18
C VAL A 266 5.60 -12.60 33.48
N TRP A 267 5.36 -11.87 32.39
CA TRP A 267 4.29 -12.13 31.44
C TRP A 267 4.86 -12.29 30.05
N MET A 268 4.31 -13.23 29.30
CA MET A 268 4.77 -13.61 27.97
C MET A 268 3.62 -13.69 26.98
N PHE A 269 3.75 -12.97 25.88
CA PHE A 269 2.75 -12.90 24.81
C PHE A 269 3.35 -13.41 23.50
N ASP A 270 2.61 -14.27 22.80
CA ASP A 270 2.95 -14.66 21.44
C ASP A 270 2.61 -13.52 20.48
N VAL A 271 3.62 -12.97 19.82
CA VAL A 271 3.50 -11.86 18.87
C VAL A 271 3.90 -12.29 17.46
N SER A 272 4.08 -13.58 17.21
CA SER A 272 4.59 -14.11 15.94
C SER A 272 3.69 -13.72 14.76
N SER A 273 2.37 -13.91 14.93
CA SER A 273 1.36 -13.57 13.93
C SER A 273 1.34 -12.07 13.67
N GLN A 274 1.31 -11.26 14.73
CA GLN A 274 1.32 -9.80 14.63
C GLN A 274 2.58 -9.29 13.92
N LYS A 275 3.76 -9.74 14.33
CA LYS A 275 5.03 -9.31 13.73
C LYS A 275 5.14 -9.72 12.27
N SER A 276 4.69 -10.92 11.92
CA SER A 276 4.66 -11.38 10.53
C SER A 276 3.74 -10.50 9.67
N MET A 277 2.58 -10.10 10.20
CA MET A 277 1.65 -9.20 9.53
C MET A 277 2.22 -7.78 9.40
N GLU A 278 2.87 -7.25 10.44
CA GLU A 278 3.56 -5.95 10.39
C GLU A 278 4.68 -5.94 9.34
N LEU A 279 5.48 -7.01 9.28
CA LEU A 279 6.53 -7.15 8.26
C LEU A 279 5.96 -7.26 6.86
N GLN A 280 4.91 -8.06 6.66
CA GLN A 280 4.22 -8.17 5.37
C GLN A 280 3.61 -6.82 4.96
N LEU A 281 3.01 -6.09 5.89
CA LEU A 281 2.45 -4.77 5.64
C LEU A 281 3.55 -3.76 5.26
N SER A 282 4.66 -3.74 6.00
CA SER A 282 5.81 -2.89 5.68
C SER A 282 6.38 -3.20 4.29
N GLN A 283 6.50 -4.49 3.96
CA GLN A 283 6.97 -4.93 2.64
C GLN A 283 5.99 -4.55 1.53
N ALA A 284 4.68 -4.71 1.76
CA ALA A 284 3.64 -4.33 0.83
C ALA A 284 3.61 -2.80 0.60
N GLN A 285 3.80 -2.00 1.64
CA GLN A 285 3.91 -0.54 1.56
C GLN A 285 5.14 -0.12 0.75
N LYS A 286 6.30 -0.76 0.99
CA LYS A 286 7.51 -0.53 0.18
C LYS A 286 7.27 -0.86 -1.29
N MET A 287 6.68 -2.02 -1.57
CA MET A 287 6.37 -2.44 -2.95
C MET A 287 5.36 -1.49 -3.62
N GLN A 288 4.38 -0.99 -2.87
CA GLN A 288 3.43 0.01 -3.37
C GLN A 288 4.12 1.33 -3.72
N ALA A 289 5.03 1.82 -2.87
CA ALA A 289 5.79 3.04 -3.13
C ALA A 289 6.71 2.88 -4.35
N VAL A 290 7.41 1.74 -4.46
CA VAL A 290 8.24 1.40 -5.63
C VAL A 290 7.38 1.31 -6.90
N GLY A 291 6.21 0.67 -6.82
CA GLY A 291 5.30 0.55 -7.96
C GLY A 291 4.73 1.89 -8.43
N GLN A 292 4.33 2.77 -7.51
CA GLN A 292 3.87 4.13 -7.87
C GLN A 292 4.97 4.97 -8.52
N LEU A 293 6.18 4.94 -7.97
CA LEU A 293 7.34 5.63 -8.55
C LEU A 293 7.69 5.06 -9.92
N ALA A 294 7.77 3.73 -10.05
CA ALA A 294 8.06 3.07 -11.31
C ALA A 294 7.01 3.39 -12.38
N GLY A 295 5.73 3.53 -12.02
CA GLY A 295 4.64 3.84 -12.96
C GLY A 295 4.70 5.26 -13.48
N GLY A 296 4.91 6.24 -12.59
CA GLY A 296 5.10 7.64 -12.97
C GLY A 296 6.33 7.82 -13.85
N VAL A 297 7.47 7.28 -13.41
CA VAL A 297 8.75 7.37 -14.15
C VAL A 297 8.64 6.67 -15.50
N ALA A 298 8.06 5.47 -15.57
CA ALA A 298 7.93 4.74 -16.83
C ALA A 298 6.97 5.40 -17.81
N HIS A 299 5.90 6.06 -17.33
CA HIS A 299 5.04 6.88 -18.18
C HIS A 299 5.83 8.04 -18.81
N ASP A 300 6.64 8.75 -18.03
CA ASP A 300 7.44 9.88 -18.53
C ASP A 300 8.52 9.43 -19.52
N PHE A 301 9.18 8.30 -19.26
CA PHE A 301 10.12 7.71 -20.22
C PHE A 301 9.44 7.29 -21.52
N ASN A 302 8.24 6.71 -21.47
CA ASN A 302 7.49 6.38 -22.68
C ASN A 302 7.12 7.63 -23.48
N ASN A 303 6.79 8.73 -22.81
CA ASN A 303 6.50 10.00 -23.49
C ASN A 303 7.74 10.53 -24.23
N LEU A 304 8.91 10.50 -23.58
CA LEU A 304 10.17 10.92 -24.20
C LEU A 304 10.57 10.01 -25.36
N LEU A 305 10.47 8.68 -25.18
CA LEU A 305 10.80 7.71 -26.21
C LEU A 305 9.87 7.83 -27.41
N THR A 306 8.58 8.13 -27.20
CA THR A 306 7.62 8.38 -28.28
C THR A 306 8.03 9.60 -29.10
N ALA A 307 8.41 10.71 -28.46
CA ALA A 307 8.89 11.90 -29.14
C ALA A 307 10.19 11.64 -29.93
N ILE A 308 11.14 10.92 -29.33
CA ILE A 308 12.40 10.52 -29.99
C ILE A 308 12.11 9.64 -31.22
N GLN A 309 11.22 8.66 -31.09
CA GLN A 309 10.85 7.77 -32.20
C GLN A 309 10.15 8.53 -33.34
N MET A 310 9.29 9.51 -33.03
CA MET A 310 8.67 10.36 -34.05
C MET A 310 9.72 11.17 -34.80
N GLN A 311 10.64 11.83 -34.09
CA GLN A 311 11.70 12.63 -34.72
C GLN A 311 12.63 11.77 -35.58
N LEU A 312 12.96 10.56 -35.11
CA LEU A 312 13.76 9.62 -35.90
C LEU A 312 13.03 9.13 -37.15
N SER A 313 11.72 8.92 -37.07
CA SER A 313 10.93 8.52 -38.23
C SER A 313 10.95 9.61 -39.30
N GLU A 314 10.80 10.88 -38.90
CA GLU A 314 10.92 12.04 -39.80
C GLU A 314 12.33 12.16 -40.43
N LEU A 315 13.39 11.94 -39.64
CA LEU A 315 14.76 11.98 -40.15
C LEU A 315 15.05 10.84 -41.14
N LEU A 316 14.56 9.64 -40.88
CA LEU A 316 14.73 8.49 -41.77
C LEU A 316 13.93 8.61 -43.08
N GLU A 317 12.84 9.40 -43.10
CA GLU A 317 12.16 9.77 -44.34
C GLU A 317 13.00 10.72 -45.20
N ARG A 318 13.76 11.62 -44.58
CA ARG A 318 14.63 12.60 -45.27
C ARG A 318 15.99 12.04 -45.66
N HIS A 319 16.46 11.00 -44.97
CA HIS A 319 17.74 10.34 -45.19
C HIS A 319 17.51 8.85 -45.51
N PRO A 320 17.21 8.51 -46.78
CA PRO A 320 16.95 7.14 -47.20
C PRO A 320 18.24 6.28 -47.26
N VAL A 321 18.07 4.99 -47.54
CA VAL A 321 19.16 4.02 -47.68
C VAL A 321 20.16 4.52 -48.75
N GLY A 322 21.42 4.67 -48.35
CA GLY A 322 22.49 5.24 -49.18
C GLY A 322 22.97 6.62 -48.73
N ASP A 323 22.24 7.30 -47.84
CA ASP A 323 22.73 8.49 -47.16
C ASP A 323 23.82 8.10 -46.12
N PRO A 324 24.94 8.84 -46.03
CA PRO A 324 25.99 8.59 -45.02
C PRO A 324 25.49 8.56 -43.57
N SER A 325 24.37 9.20 -43.29
CA SER A 325 23.74 9.31 -41.96
C SER A 325 22.80 8.15 -41.64
N TYR A 326 22.41 7.35 -42.65
CA TYR A 326 21.38 6.31 -42.52
C TYR A 326 21.71 5.29 -41.43
N ASP A 327 22.93 4.77 -41.43
CA ASP A 327 23.35 3.72 -40.48
C ASP A 327 23.33 4.23 -39.03
N GLY A 328 23.79 5.47 -38.81
CA GLY A 328 23.75 6.11 -37.49
C GLY A 328 22.32 6.32 -36.99
N LEU A 329 21.43 6.84 -37.85
CA LEU A 329 20.01 7.02 -37.54
C LEU A 329 19.32 5.68 -37.24
N ASN A 330 19.63 4.64 -38.01
CA ASN A 330 19.09 3.30 -37.79
C ASN A 330 19.55 2.68 -36.46
N GLN A 331 20.81 2.89 -36.07
CA GLN A 331 21.35 2.41 -34.80
C GLN A 331 20.72 3.13 -33.59
N ILE A 332 20.45 4.43 -33.72
CA ILE A 332 19.72 5.20 -32.70
C ILE A 332 18.28 4.68 -32.59
N ARG A 333 17.62 4.37 -33.71
CA ARG A 333 16.26 3.78 -33.73
C ARG A 333 16.20 2.45 -32.98
N GLN A 334 17.14 1.55 -33.26
CA GLN A 334 17.21 0.26 -32.55
C GLN A 334 17.46 0.44 -31.06
N THR A 335 18.26 1.42 -30.67
CA THR A 335 18.52 1.74 -29.25
C THR A 335 17.28 2.31 -28.56
N ALA A 336 16.52 3.17 -29.22
CA ALA A 336 15.25 3.69 -28.71
C ALA A 336 14.18 2.59 -28.55
N ILE A 337 14.13 1.62 -29.47
CA ILE A 337 13.25 0.44 -29.35
C ILE A 337 13.62 -0.41 -28.13
N ARG A 338 14.92 -0.72 -27.95
CA ARG A 338 15.41 -1.46 -26.78
C ARG A 338 15.11 -0.74 -25.45
N ALA A 339 15.26 0.58 -25.42
CA ALA A 339 14.91 1.39 -24.25
C ALA A 339 13.41 1.34 -23.94
N ALA A 340 12.53 1.39 -24.95
CA ALA A 340 11.09 1.27 -24.76
C ALA A 340 10.69 -0.10 -24.19
N ASP A 341 11.37 -1.16 -24.60
CA ASP A 341 11.12 -2.50 -24.05
C ASP A 341 11.57 -2.63 -22.59
N LEU A 342 12.67 -1.98 -22.20
CA LEU A 342 13.09 -1.91 -20.79
C LEU A 342 12.07 -1.16 -19.92
N VAL A 343 11.55 -0.04 -20.43
CA VAL A 343 10.52 0.76 -19.75
C VAL A 343 9.20 0.00 -19.64
N ARG A 344 8.83 -0.79 -20.65
CA ARG A 344 7.67 -1.71 -20.59
C ARG A 344 7.82 -2.77 -19.51
N LYS A 345 9.03 -3.35 -19.35
CA LYS A 345 9.33 -4.28 -18.25
C LYS A 345 9.20 -3.61 -16.88
N LEU A 346 9.62 -2.36 -16.76
CA LEU A 346 9.46 -1.57 -15.53
C LEU A 346 7.97 -1.27 -15.21
N LEU A 347 7.17 -0.97 -16.24
CA LEU A 347 5.72 -0.79 -16.12
C LEU A 347 4.99 -2.06 -15.68
N ALA A 348 5.44 -3.24 -16.12
CA ALA A 348 4.89 -4.52 -15.69
C ALA A 348 5.09 -4.75 -14.18
N PHE A 349 6.21 -4.29 -13.62
CA PHE A 349 6.45 -4.30 -12.16
C PHE A 349 5.63 -3.27 -11.39
N SER A 350 5.29 -2.14 -12.01
CA SER A 350 4.55 -1.04 -11.39
C SER A 350 3.05 -1.29 -11.28
N ARG A 351 2.47 -2.04 -12.22
CA ARG A 351 1.02 -2.20 -12.32
C ARG A 351 0.47 -2.92 -11.09
N LYS A 352 -0.15 -2.12 -10.21
CA LYS A 352 -1.14 -2.57 -9.23
C LYS A 352 -2.40 -3.01 -10.01
N SER A 353 -2.30 -4.14 -10.72
CA SER A 353 -3.48 -4.81 -11.27
C SER A 353 -4.33 -5.26 -10.08
N THR A 354 -5.59 -4.84 -10.03
CA THR A 354 -6.59 -5.54 -9.22
C THR A 354 -6.64 -6.97 -9.74
N VAL A 355 -6.14 -7.92 -8.95
CA VAL A 355 -6.06 -9.34 -9.32
C VAL A 355 -7.44 -9.80 -9.77
N ARG A 356 -7.62 -9.96 -11.08
CA ARG A 356 -8.88 -10.44 -11.64
C ARG A 356 -8.69 -11.92 -11.89
N ARG A 357 -9.11 -12.72 -10.91
CA ARG A 357 -9.16 -14.17 -11.06
C ARG A 357 -10.20 -14.55 -12.10
N GLU A 358 -9.76 -15.19 -13.17
CA GLU A 358 -10.61 -15.75 -14.20
C GLU A 358 -10.26 -17.23 -14.43
N ARG A 359 -11.20 -17.98 -15.01
CA ARG A 359 -10.99 -19.39 -15.35
C ARG A 359 -10.17 -19.43 -16.65
N LEU A 360 -8.98 -20.00 -16.58
CA LEU A 360 -8.02 -20.02 -17.66
C LEU A 360 -7.72 -21.46 -18.11
N ASP A 361 -7.76 -21.66 -19.42
CA ASP A 361 -7.13 -22.81 -20.08
C ASP A 361 -5.65 -22.46 -20.32
N LEU A 362 -4.76 -23.23 -19.69
CA LEU A 362 -3.32 -22.96 -19.78
C LEU A 362 -2.73 -23.31 -21.14
N GLY A 363 -3.30 -24.30 -21.83
CA GLY A 363 -2.86 -24.66 -23.17
C GLY A 363 -3.10 -23.50 -24.14
N GLU A 364 -4.30 -22.93 -24.09
CA GLU A 364 -4.68 -21.77 -24.90
C GLU A 364 -3.86 -20.53 -24.52
N LEU A 365 -3.74 -20.22 -23.23
CA LEU A 365 -2.97 -19.08 -22.74
C LEU A 365 -1.50 -19.13 -23.15
N VAL A 366 -0.84 -20.28 -22.95
CA VAL A 366 0.56 -20.45 -23.38
C VAL A 366 0.67 -20.45 -24.91
N GLY A 367 -0.33 -20.95 -25.62
CA GLY A 367 -0.41 -20.90 -27.09
C GLY A 367 -0.41 -19.47 -27.63
N GLU A 368 -1.35 -18.64 -27.16
CA GLU A 368 -1.45 -17.22 -27.52
C GLU A 368 -0.18 -16.46 -27.14
N PHE A 369 0.32 -16.68 -25.93
CA PHE A 369 1.46 -15.95 -25.40
C PHE A 369 2.78 -16.34 -26.07
N ALA A 370 2.94 -17.61 -26.46
CA ALA A 370 4.12 -18.09 -27.17
C ALA A 370 4.32 -17.35 -28.52
N VAL A 371 3.25 -16.95 -29.21
CA VAL A 371 3.36 -16.15 -30.45
C VAL A 371 4.04 -14.81 -30.17
N LEU A 372 3.68 -14.15 -29.09
CA LEU A 372 4.31 -12.89 -28.67
C LEU A 372 5.75 -13.11 -28.22
N LEU A 373 6.01 -14.14 -27.42
CA LEU A 373 7.37 -14.48 -26.96
C LEU A 373 8.31 -14.83 -28.11
N ARG A 374 7.86 -15.56 -29.14
CA ARG A 374 8.65 -15.84 -30.34
C ARG A 374 9.11 -14.57 -31.05
N ARG A 375 8.26 -13.53 -31.06
CA ARG A 375 8.60 -12.23 -31.66
C ARG A 375 9.59 -11.44 -30.80
N LEU A 376 9.47 -11.51 -29.49
CA LEU A 376 10.30 -10.78 -28.52
C LEU A 376 11.69 -11.39 -28.33
N LEU A 377 11.78 -12.72 -28.39
CA LEU A 377 13.02 -13.48 -28.20
C LEU A 377 13.78 -13.73 -29.51
N ARG A 378 13.21 -13.30 -30.64
CA ARG A 378 13.78 -13.47 -31.98
C ARG A 378 15.20 -12.91 -32.02
N GLU A 379 16.07 -13.56 -32.79
CA GLU A 379 17.48 -13.20 -33.01
C GLU A 379 18.45 -13.60 -31.88
N ASP A 380 17.95 -13.84 -30.66
CA ASP A 380 18.78 -14.26 -29.51
C ASP A 380 18.65 -15.78 -29.20
N VAL A 381 17.43 -16.34 -29.25
CA VAL A 381 17.15 -17.75 -28.86
C VAL A 381 15.99 -18.35 -29.66
N ARG A 382 15.99 -19.69 -29.83
CA ARG A 382 14.87 -20.47 -30.37
C ARG A 382 13.87 -20.79 -29.25
N LEU A 383 12.60 -20.46 -29.45
CA LEU A 383 11.53 -20.80 -28.49
C LEU A 383 10.77 -22.07 -28.92
N GLU A 384 10.83 -23.10 -28.08
CA GLU A 384 10.07 -24.34 -28.20
C GLU A 384 8.93 -24.39 -27.18
N THR A 385 7.85 -25.07 -27.54
CA THR A 385 6.65 -25.20 -26.71
C THR A 385 6.16 -26.63 -26.73
N ASP A 386 6.00 -27.22 -25.55
CA ASP A 386 5.39 -28.54 -25.34
C ASP A 386 4.07 -28.38 -24.59
N TYR A 387 2.96 -28.71 -25.24
CA TYR A 387 1.63 -28.54 -24.69
C TYR A 387 1.16 -29.84 -24.05
N GLY A 388 1.06 -29.83 -22.72
CA GLY A 388 0.51 -30.94 -21.96
C GLY A 388 -0.95 -31.20 -22.31
N ARG A 389 -1.35 -32.47 -22.24
CA ARG A 389 -2.74 -32.89 -22.41
C ARG A 389 -3.49 -32.90 -21.07
N ASP A 390 -4.80 -32.74 -21.14
CA ASP A 390 -5.72 -32.84 -20.00
C ASP A 390 -5.37 -31.91 -18.82
N LEU A 391 -4.90 -30.70 -19.13
CA LEU A 391 -4.56 -29.68 -18.15
C LEU A 391 -5.82 -29.25 -17.37
N PRO A 392 -5.73 -29.11 -16.04
CA PRO A 392 -6.85 -28.60 -15.26
C PRO A 392 -7.03 -27.10 -15.52
N VAL A 393 -8.29 -26.64 -15.53
CA VAL A 393 -8.63 -25.21 -15.58
C VAL A 393 -8.15 -24.56 -14.28
N VAL A 394 -7.39 -23.47 -14.40
CA VAL A 394 -6.86 -22.73 -13.26
C VAL A 394 -7.59 -21.42 -13.07
N LEU A 395 -7.77 -21.04 -11.79
CA LEU A 395 -8.36 -19.76 -11.42
C LEU A 395 -7.22 -18.78 -11.07
N ALA A 396 -6.81 -17.97 -12.04
CA ALA A 396 -5.68 -17.06 -11.91
C ALA A 396 -5.91 -15.76 -12.69
N ASP A 397 -5.04 -14.78 -12.47
CA ASP A 397 -5.01 -13.54 -13.26
C ASP A 397 -4.14 -13.77 -14.49
N LYS A 398 -4.73 -13.65 -15.69
CA LYS A 398 -4.04 -13.86 -16.97
C LYS A 398 -2.80 -12.98 -17.10
N SER A 399 -2.91 -11.69 -16.75
CA SER A 399 -1.82 -10.74 -16.90
C SER A 399 -0.63 -11.05 -15.97
N GLN A 400 -0.91 -11.56 -14.77
CA GLN A 400 0.15 -11.99 -13.85
C GLN A 400 0.84 -13.27 -14.32
N LEU A 401 0.09 -14.23 -14.86
CA LEU A 401 0.66 -15.45 -15.44
C LEU A 401 1.55 -15.12 -16.65
N GLU A 402 1.06 -14.29 -17.57
CA GLU A 402 1.84 -13.82 -18.72
C GLU A 402 3.14 -13.11 -18.28
N THR A 403 3.05 -12.24 -17.27
CA THR A 403 4.23 -11.54 -16.72
C THR A 403 5.23 -12.51 -16.09
N ALA A 404 4.76 -13.50 -15.33
CA ALA A 404 5.62 -14.52 -14.73
C ALA A 404 6.35 -15.33 -15.80
N VAL A 405 5.63 -15.82 -16.81
CA VAL A 405 6.22 -16.59 -17.93
C VAL A 405 7.20 -15.72 -18.73
N MET A 406 6.88 -14.45 -18.98
CA MET A 406 7.78 -13.51 -19.66
C MET A 406 9.09 -13.32 -18.89
N ASN A 407 9.01 -13.11 -17.58
CA ASN A 407 10.21 -12.91 -16.76
C ASN A 407 11.11 -14.15 -16.78
N LEU A 408 10.53 -15.35 -16.67
CA LEU A 408 11.29 -16.59 -16.77
C LEU A 408 11.95 -16.75 -18.15
N ALA A 409 11.21 -16.51 -19.23
CA ALA A 409 11.74 -16.64 -20.59
C ALA A 409 12.85 -15.61 -20.90
N VAL A 410 12.72 -14.38 -20.40
CA VAL A 410 13.76 -13.34 -20.52
C VAL A 410 15.00 -13.71 -19.70
N ASN A 411 14.82 -14.20 -18.47
CA ASN A 411 15.93 -14.63 -17.62
C ASN A 411 16.68 -15.81 -18.25
N ALA A 412 15.95 -16.81 -18.76
CA ALA A 412 16.51 -17.93 -19.50
C ALA A 412 17.35 -17.48 -20.70
N ARG A 413 16.83 -16.55 -21.52
CA ARG A 413 17.58 -15.95 -22.62
C ARG A 413 18.85 -15.25 -22.14
N ASP A 414 18.72 -14.42 -21.12
CA ASP A 414 19.84 -13.62 -20.62
C ASP A 414 20.94 -14.48 -19.99
N ALA A 415 20.59 -15.63 -19.39
CA ALA A 415 21.54 -16.62 -18.87
C ALA A 415 22.40 -17.25 -19.99
N MET A 416 21.82 -17.50 -21.16
CA MET A 416 22.53 -18.09 -22.30
C MET A 416 23.41 -17.11 -23.07
N ARG A 417 23.29 -15.79 -22.84
CA ARG A 417 24.06 -14.77 -23.57
C ARG A 417 25.56 -14.90 -23.30
N GLY A 418 26.33 -15.20 -24.35
CA GLY A 418 27.78 -15.34 -24.28
C GLY A 418 28.26 -16.71 -23.78
N VAL A 419 27.34 -17.60 -23.39
CA VAL A 419 27.62 -19.00 -23.00
C VAL A 419 27.28 -19.95 -24.15
N VAL A 420 26.23 -19.64 -24.91
CA VAL A 420 25.75 -20.43 -26.05
C VAL A 420 25.78 -19.56 -27.31
N GLU A 421 26.15 -20.14 -28.45
CA GLU A 421 26.07 -19.42 -29.73
C GLU A 421 24.60 -19.11 -30.08
N ALA A 422 24.35 -17.96 -30.70
CA ALA A 422 23.00 -17.44 -30.98
C ALA A 422 22.11 -18.36 -31.85
N GLY A 423 22.66 -19.43 -32.44
CA GLY A 423 21.93 -20.44 -33.19
C GLY A 423 21.48 -21.67 -32.39
N ASP A 424 22.16 -21.96 -31.27
CA ASP A 424 21.97 -23.19 -30.49
C ASP A 424 21.23 -22.97 -29.16
N ALA A 425 20.99 -21.71 -28.79
CA ALA A 425 20.31 -21.36 -27.56
C ALA A 425 18.79 -21.62 -27.70
N VAL A 426 18.25 -22.55 -26.91
CA VAL A 426 16.84 -22.94 -26.94
C VAL A 426 16.20 -22.68 -25.58
N VAL A 427 15.08 -21.95 -25.57
CA VAL A 427 14.16 -21.86 -24.42
C VAL A 427 12.98 -22.76 -24.72
N THR A 428 12.61 -23.64 -23.79
CA THR A 428 11.45 -24.53 -23.91
C THR A 428 10.43 -24.19 -22.84
N ILE A 429 9.17 -23.98 -23.23
CA ILE A 429 8.04 -23.81 -22.32
C ILE A 429 7.21 -25.09 -22.36
N LYS A 430 7.09 -25.79 -21.22
CA LYS A 430 6.29 -27.01 -21.11
C LYS A 430 5.12 -26.80 -20.17
N THR A 431 3.96 -27.30 -20.54
CA THR A 431 2.80 -27.38 -19.64
C THR A 431 2.52 -28.84 -19.27
N ARG A 432 2.22 -29.12 -18.00
CA ARG A 432 1.94 -30.49 -17.54
C ARG A 432 0.92 -30.52 -16.42
N ARG A 433 0.10 -31.56 -16.37
CA ARG A 433 -0.71 -31.89 -15.20
C ARG A 433 0.14 -32.65 -14.19
N LEU A 434 0.13 -32.19 -12.93
CA LEU A 434 0.77 -32.87 -11.81
C LEU A 434 -0.27 -33.45 -10.86
N THR A 435 0.08 -34.59 -10.28
CA THR A 435 -0.52 -35.07 -9.05
C THR A 435 0.01 -34.30 -7.84
N ARG A 436 -0.72 -34.37 -6.71
CA ARG A 436 -0.30 -33.74 -5.46
C ARG A 436 1.07 -34.22 -4.97
N GLU A 437 1.37 -35.51 -5.13
CA GLU A 437 2.63 -36.11 -4.69
C GLU A 437 3.80 -35.57 -5.52
N GLU A 438 3.64 -35.48 -6.84
CA GLU A 438 4.64 -34.86 -7.73
C GLU A 438 4.87 -33.39 -7.38
N ALA A 439 3.79 -32.61 -7.17
CA ALA A 439 3.90 -31.20 -6.81
C ALA A 439 4.64 -30.99 -5.47
N ARG A 440 4.41 -31.87 -4.49
CA ARG A 440 5.16 -31.88 -3.22
C ARG A 440 6.62 -32.28 -3.39
N GLY A 441 6.89 -33.27 -4.24
CA GLY A 441 8.25 -33.68 -4.59
C GLY A 441 9.08 -32.56 -5.22
N MET A 442 8.42 -31.63 -5.93
CA MET A 442 9.04 -30.43 -6.50
C MET A 442 9.13 -29.24 -5.53
N GLY A 443 8.82 -29.44 -4.24
CA GLY A 443 8.98 -28.44 -3.18
C GLY A 443 7.73 -27.63 -2.83
N TRP A 444 6.59 -27.88 -3.49
CA TRP A 444 5.33 -27.20 -3.12
C TRP A 444 4.62 -27.91 -1.95
N VAL A 445 5.07 -27.64 -0.73
CA VAL A 445 4.61 -28.31 0.51
C VAL A 445 3.09 -28.22 0.72
N ALA A 446 2.49 -27.11 0.31
CA ALA A 446 1.07 -26.80 0.42
C ALA A 446 0.22 -27.23 -0.80
N ALA A 447 0.73 -28.12 -1.68
CA ALA A 447 0.00 -28.54 -2.87
C ALA A 447 -1.42 -29.07 -2.53
N PRO A 448 -2.47 -28.55 -3.20
CA PRO A 448 -3.86 -28.91 -2.94
C PRO A 448 -4.13 -30.37 -3.31
N THR A 449 -5.25 -30.91 -2.82
CA THR A 449 -5.70 -32.27 -3.14
C THR A 449 -6.21 -32.41 -4.59
N GLU A 450 -6.47 -31.30 -5.26
CA GLU A 450 -6.93 -31.23 -6.64
C GLU A 450 -5.79 -31.38 -7.65
N ALA A 451 -6.16 -31.50 -8.93
CA ALA A 451 -5.20 -31.55 -10.02
C ALA A 451 -4.42 -30.23 -10.11
N VAL A 452 -3.09 -30.33 -10.17
CA VAL A 452 -2.19 -29.19 -10.28
C VAL A 452 -1.79 -29.02 -11.75
N ALA A 453 -1.74 -27.78 -12.22
CA ALA A 453 -1.09 -27.46 -13.48
C ALA A 453 0.31 -26.88 -13.24
N LEU A 454 1.27 -27.34 -14.05
CA LEU A 454 2.64 -26.88 -14.08
C LEU A 454 2.89 -26.13 -15.39
N ILE A 455 3.54 -24.97 -15.29
CA ILE A 455 4.23 -24.32 -16.40
C ILE A 455 5.72 -24.36 -16.05
N GLU A 456 6.51 -25.01 -16.89
CA GLU A 456 7.95 -25.13 -16.76
C GLU A 456 8.61 -24.33 -17.88
N VAL A 457 9.65 -23.57 -17.55
CA VAL A 457 10.49 -22.88 -18.53
C VAL A 457 11.90 -23.39 -18.31
N SER A 458 12.48 -24.01 -19.34
CA SER A 458 13.84 -24.54 -19.33
C SER A 458 14.67 -23.92 -20.44
N ASP A 459 15.97 -23.83 -20.25
CA ASP A 459 16.93 -23.36 -21.24
C ASP A 459 18.03 -24.40 -21.49
N THR A 460 18.89 -24.15 -22.46
CA THR A 460 19.99 -25.05 -22.86
C THR A 460 21.36 -24.56 -22.40
N GLY A 461 21.45 -23.61 -21.46
CA GLY A 461 22.72 -23.02 -21.03
C GLY A 461 22.73 -22.55 -19.58
#